data_AF-A0A9E0HN01-F1
#
_entry.id   AF-A0A9E0HN01-F1
#
_cell.length_a   1.000
_cell.length_b   1.000
_cell.length_c   1.000
_cell.angle_alpha   90.00
_cell.angle_beta   90.00
_cell.angle_gamma   90.00
#
_symmetry.space_group_name_H-M   'P 1'
#
loop_
_entity.id
_entity.type
_entity.pdbx_description
1 polymer ?
#
loop_
_entity_poly.entity_id
_entity_poly.type
_entity_poly.pdbx_seq_one_letter_code
_entity_poly.pdbx_strand_id
1 'polypeptide(L)'
;MRTALLAFCTALLLPCSPAKAQHTIYGFAIGNWRNGPVVEVSPLFATTELYTTPQLLQWARQQWPASFTDSTDMDVLRFATPGEGAENRATLIGKYGLRRLEVHLIEAAAMPGTPARPTRVPPPTGAPR
;
A
#
# COMPACT_ATOMS: atom_id res chain seq x y z
N MET A 1 -54.00 32.19 29.19
CA MET A 1 -53.66 30.79 29.51
C MET A 1 -52.77 30.27 28.40
N ARG A 2 -51.59 29.77 28.75
CA ARG A 2 -50.47 29.42 27.87
C ARG A 2 -50.56 27.92 27.54
N THR A 3 -50.72 27.55 26.28
CA THR A 3 -50.56 26.16 25.83
C THR A 3 -49.88 26.15 24.47
N ALA A 4 -48.57 26.32 24.49
CA ALA A 4 -47.69 26.04 23.37
C ALA A 4 -46.49 25.31 23.95
N LEU A 5 -46.48 23.97 23.89
CA LEU A 5 -45.25 23.21 24.11
C LEU A 5 -45.40 21.76 23.63
N LEU A 6 -44.31 21.25 23.06
CA LEU A 6 -44.03 19.87 22.65
C LEU A 6 -44.64 19.37 21.33
N ALA A 7 -44.03 19.77 20.21
CA ALA A 7 -44.07 18.94 19.00
C ALA A 7 -42.90 19.21 18.05
N PHE A 8 -41.64 19.42 18.50
CA PHE A 8 -40.54 19.58 17.53
C PHE A 8 -39.13 19.42 18.14
N CYS A 9 -38.77 18.26 18.69
CA CYS A 9 -37.36 18.03 19.11
C CYS A 9 -36.80 16.63 18.82
N THR A 10 -37.46 15.79 18.01
CA THR A 10 -37.06 14.37 17.87
C THR A 10 -36.63 14.00 16.45
N ALA A 11 -35.78 14.79 15.82
CA ALA A 11 -35.29 14.46 14.48
C ALA A 11 -33.91 15.06 14.18
N LEU A 12 -32.85 14.73 14.95
CA LEU A 12 -31.47 14.96 14.51
C LEU A 12 -30.41 14.25 15.39
N LEU A 13 -30.60 12.96 15.67
CA LEU A 13 -29.51 12.09 16.12
C LEU A 13 -29.03 11.28 14.91
N LEU A 14 -28.37 11.95 13.96
CA LEU A 14 -27.53 11.22 13.00
C LEU A 14 -26.40 10.56 13.80
N PRO A 15 -26.21 9.23 13.70
CA PRO A 15 -25.00 8.62 14.21
C PRO A 15 -23.83 9.12 13.35
N CYS A 16 -23.11 10.11 13.87
CA CYS A 16 -21.79 10.47 13.36
C CYS A 16 -20.89 9.27 13.61
N SER A 17 -20.80 8.35 12.64
CA SER A 17 -19.84 7.27 12.70
C SER A 17 -18.47 7.92 12.70
N PRO A 18 -17.65 7.74 13.75
CA PRO A 18 -16.29 8.26 13.70
C PRO A 18 -15.60 7.56 12.53
N ALA A 19 -15.26 8.33 11.50
CA ALA A 19 -14.31 7.87 10.51
C ALA A 19 -13.04 7.54 11.29
N LYS A 20 -12.76 6.25 11.52
CA LYS A 20 -11.49 5.84 12.10
C LYS A 20 -10.41 6.37 11.17
N ALA A 21 -9.59 7.28 11.67
CA ALA A 21 -8.42 7.77 10.96
C ALA A 21 -7.60 6.54 10.53
N GLN A 22 -7.42 6.37 9.23
CA GLN A 22 -6.74 5.19 8.70
C GLN A 22 -5.27 5.27 9.09
N HIS A 23 -4.75 4.20 9.69
CA HIS A 23 -3.33 4.15 10.05
C HIS A 23 -2.49 4.12 8.78
N THR A 24 -1.62 5.11 8.67
CA THR A 24 -0.57 5.12 7.65
C THR A 24 0.48 4.10 8.07
N ILE A 25 0.82 3.23 7.13
CA ILE A 25 1.91 2.28 7.20
C ILE A 25 2.86 2.56 6.02
N TYR A 26 4.01 1.92 6.02
CA TYR A 26 5.04 2.13 5.00
C TYR A 26 5.36 0.81 4.34
N GLY A 27 5.85 0.84 3.10
CA GLY A 27 6.28 -0.37 2.44
C GLY A 27 7.18 -0.11 1.25
N PHE A 28 7.78 -1.17 0.72
CA PHE A 28 8.45 -1.15 -0.58
C PHE A 28 8.15 -2.46 -1.31
N ALA A 29 8.14 -2.41 -2.63
CA ALA A 29 8.03 -3.57 -3.48
C ALA A 29 9.41 -4.16 -3.72
N ILE A 30 9.47 -5.49 -3.74
CA ILE A 30 10.65 -6.25 -4.14
C ILE A 30 10.27 -7.19 -5.28
N GLY A 31 11.07 -7.19 -6.33
CA GLY A 31 10.89 -8.03 -7.50
C GLY A 31 12.08 -8.97 -7.68
N ASN A 32 11.84 -10.10 -8.35
CA ASN A 32 12.86 -11.02 -8.83
C ASN A 32 13.74 -11.63 -7.72
N TRP A 33 13.29 -11.58 -6.46
CA TRP A 33 14.11 -11.85 -5.28
C TRP A 33 14.39 -13.33 -5.00
N ARG A 34 13.66 -14.24 -5.67
CA ARG A 34 13.85 -15.69 -5.56
C ARG A 34 14.86 -16.20 -6.57
N ASN A 35 14.70 -15.86 -7.85
CA ASN A 35 15.43 -16.48 -8.94
C ASN A 35 15.88 -15.51 -10.05
N GLY A 36 15.70 -14.20 -9.90
CA GLY A 36 16.05 -13.27 -10.96
C GLY A 36 17.52 -12.88 -10.96
N PRO A 37 18.06 -12.46 -12.13
CA PRO A 37 19.44 -12.01 -12.25
C PRO A 37 19.70 -10.70 -11.50
N VAL A 38 18.68 -9.85 -11.39
CA VAL A 38 18.69 -8.56 -10.70
C VAL A 38 17.50 -8.50 -9.74
N VAL A 39 17.76 -8.15 -8.49
CA VAL A 39 16.74 -7.90 -7.47
C VAL A 39 16.33 -6.44 -7.55
N GLU A 40 15.06 -6.22 -7.91
CA GLU A 40 14.49 -4.88 -8.05
C GLU A 40 13.87 -4.44 -6.72
N VAL A 41 14.23 -3.25 -6.23
CA VAL A 41 13.74 -2.74 -4.95
C VAL A 41 13.21 -1.32 -5.12
N SER A 42 11.90 -1.14 -4.93
CA SER A 42 11.28 0.18 -5.03
C SER A 42 11.78 1.12 -3.93
N PRO A 43 11.59 2.44 -4.09
CA PRO A 43 11.65 3.36 -2.95
C PRO A 43 10.61 2.95 -1.90
N LEU A 44 10.83 3.41 -0.68
CA LEU A 44 9.82 3.34 0.36
C LEU A 44 8.61 4.21 -0.03
N PHE A 45 7.40 3.75 0.24
CA PHE A 45 6.16 4.46 -0.01
C PHE A 45 5.23 4.40 1.20
N ALA A 46 4.39 5.42 1.36
CA ALA A 46 3.33 5.44 2.35
C ALA A 46 2.07 4.76 1.80
N THR A 47 1.38 3.99 2.63
CA THR A 47 0.08 3.37 2.30
C THR A 47 -0.76 3.21 3.56
N THR A 48 -1.93 2.59 3.45
CA THR A 48 -2.78 2.24 4.60
C THR A 48 -3.01 0.74 4.67
N GLU A 49 -3.44 0.26 5.83
CA GLU A 49 -3.78 -1.15 6.08
C GLU A 49 -4.94 -1.67 5.22
N LEU A 50 -5.69 -0.77 4.55
CA LEU A 50 -6.76 -1.15 3.64
C LEU A 50 -6.25 -1.75 2.33
N TYR A 51 -5.01 -1.47 1.96
CA TYR A 51 -4.42 -2.00 0.74
C TYR A 51 -3.99 -3.46 0.91
N THR A 52 -4.66 -4.33 0.16
CA THR A 52 -4.24 -5.74 0.03
C THR A 52 -2.91 -5.85 -0.73
N THR A 53 -2.18 -6.96 -0.54
CA THR A 53 -0.91 -7.18 -1.25
C THR A 53 -1.08 -7.11 -2.78
N PRO A 54 -2.09 -7.75 -3.39
CA PRO A 54 -2.31 -7.63 -4.85
C PRO A 54 -2.52 -6.19 -5.33
N GLN A 55 -3.22 -5.35 -4.56
CA GLN A 55 -3.42 -3.95 -4.91
C GLN A 55 -2.12 -3.14 -4.83
N LEU A 56 -1.28 -3.40 -3.83
CA LEU A 56 0.03 -2.74 -3.73
C LEU A 56 0.98 -3.19 -4.84
N LEU A 57 0.95 -4.46 -5.20
CA LEU A 57 1.72 -4.99 -6.33
C LEU A 57 1.29 -4.36 -7.65
N GLN A 58 -0.02 -4.26 -7.89
CA GLN A 58 -0.55 -3.59 -9.07
C GLN A 58 -0.14 -2.11 -9.11
N TRP A 59 -0.24 -1.40 -7.99
CA TRP A 59 0.19 -0.02 -7.88
C TRP A 59 1.70 0.12 -8.14
N ALA A 60 2.54 -0.75 -7.57
CA ALA A 60 3.98 -0.72 -7.77
C ALA A 60 4.37 -0.95 -9.25
N ARG A 61 3.66 -1.84 -9.96
CA ARG A 61 3.84 -2.04 -11.42
C ARG A 61 3.49 -0.79 -12.22
N GLN A 62 2.45 -0.07 -11.83
CA GLN A 62 2.06 1.18 -12.48
C GLN A 62 3.05 2.31 -12.19
N GLN A 63 3.56 2.36 -10.97
CA GLN A 63 4.47 3.41 -10.51
C GLN A 63 5.89 3.23 -11.07
N TRP A 64 6.37 1.99 -11.18
CA TRP A 64 7.72 1.66 -11.67
C TRP A 64 7.68 0.54 -12.72
N PRO A 65 7.09 0.81 -13.91
CA PRO A 65 6.88 -0.22 -14.92
C PRO A 65 8.18 -0.81 -15.46
N ALA A 66 9.27 -0.03 -15.52
CA ALA A 66 10.56 -0.48 -16.01
C ALA A 66 11.17 -1.61 -15.15
N SER A 67 10.85 -1.66 -13.85
CA SER A 67 11.40 -2.67 -12.92
C SER A 67 10.44 -3.84 -12.70
N PHE A 68 9.13 -3.60 -12.74
CA PHE A 68 8.16 -4.54 -12.20
C PHE A 68 7.15 -5.11 -13.20
N THR A 69 7.06 -4.62 -14.44
CA THR A 69 6.04 -5.10 -15.40
C THR A 69 6.18 -6.60 -15.68
N ASP A 70 7.40 -7.10 -15.83
CA ASP A 70 7.68 -8.49 -16.20
C ASP A 70 8.10 -9.38 -15.03
N SER A 71 8.25 -8.82 -13.82
CA SER A 71 8.62 -9.61 -12.65
C SER A 71 7.51 -10.61 -12.30
N THR A 72 7.82 -11.90 -12.28
CA THR A 72 6.88 -12.94 -11.83
C THR A 72 6.93 -13.15 -10.32
N ASP A 73 8.11 -12.94 -9.72
CA ASP A 73 8.36 -13.09 -8.28
C ASP A 73 8.38 -11.71 -7.60
N MET A 74 7.21 -11.14 -7.33
CA MET A 74 7.09 -9.87 -6.59
C MET A 74 6.43 -10.04 -5.22
N ASP A 75 6.85 -9.22 -4.27
CA ASP A 75 6.17 -9.05 -2.98
C ASP A 75 6.24 -7.60 -2.49
N VAL A 76 5.45 -7.28 -1.46
CA VAL A 76 5.47 -5.98 -0.78
C VAL A 76 5.70 -6.19 0.71
N LEU A 77 6.80 -5.65 1.21
CA LEU A 77 7.09 -5.64 2.63
C LEU A 77 6.45 -4.39 3.27
N ARG A 78 5.87 -4.56 4.45
CA ARG A 78 5.14 -3.51 5.17
C ARG A 78 5.75 -3.28 6.55
N PHE A 79 5.76 -2.02 6.97
CA PHE A 79 6.40 -1.56 8.19
C PHE A 79 5.52 -0.51 8.89
N ALA A 80 5.62 -0.45 10.21
CA ALA A 80 4.85 0.53 10.98
C ALA A 80 5.43 1.95 10.82
N THR A 81 6.75 2.04 10.63
CA THR A 81 7.47 3.32 10.51
C THR A 81 8.32 3.38 9.25
N PRO A 82 8.69 4.59 8.79
CA PRO A 82 9.57 4.72 7.65
C PRO A 82 11.01 4.30 7.95
N GLY A 83 11.45 4.46 9.22
CA GLY A 83 12.78 4.04 9.67
C GLY A 83 12.99 2.53 9.55
N GLU A 84 12.04 1.74 10.07
CA GLU A 84 12.06 0.27 9.95
C GLU A 84 12.14 -0.18 8.47
N GLY A 85 11.36 0.46 7.60
CA GLY A 85 11.38 0.15 6.17
C GLY A 85 12.71 0.47 5.51
N ALA A 86 13.31 1.62 5.84
CA ALA A 86 14.62 2.02 5.33
C ALA A 86 15.75 1.08 5.81
N GLU A 87 15.75 0.71 7.09
CA GLU A 87 16.70 -0.24 7.66
C GLU A 87 16.57 -1.62 7.03
N ASN A 88 15.34 -2.09 6.82
CA ASN A 88 15.11 -3.37 6.15
C ASN A 88 15.60 -3.33 4.70
N ARG A 89 15.33 -2.24 3.97
CA ARG A 89 15.81 -2.03 2.60
C ARG A 89 17.34 -2.06 2.54
N ALA A 90 18.01 -1.37 3.47
CA ALA A 90 19.47 -1.41 3.61
C ALA A 90 20.01 -2.83 3.87
N THR A 91 19.34 -3.57 4.76
CA THR A 91 19.70 -4.96 5.10
C THR A 91 19.55 -5.89 3.90
N LEU A 92 18.52 -5.72 3.07
CA LEU A 92 18.30 -6.55 1.88
C LEU A 92 19.41 -6.34 0.85
N ILE A 93 19.87 -5.11 0.64
CA ILE A 93 21.01 -4.83 -0.25
C ILE A 93 22.23 -5.63 0.19
N GLY A 94 22.56 -5.60 1.49
CA GLY A 94 23.65 -6.38 2.06
C GLY A 94 23.46 -7.89 1.87
N LYS A 95 22.25 -8.40 2.17
CA LYS A 95 21.90 -9.82 2.04
C LYS A 95 22.04 -10.34 0.61
N TYR A 96 21.57 -9.58 -0.38
CA TYR A 96 21.63 -10.00 -1.78
C TYR A 96 23.01 -9.78 -2.41
N GLY A 97 23.73 -8.76 -1.96
CA GLY A 97 25.16 -8.60 -2.28
C GLY A 97 25.99 -9.82 -1.87
N LEU A 98 25.74 -10.39 -0.68
CA LEU A 98 26.39 -11.64 -0.23
C LEU A 98 26.03 -12.85 -1.12
N ARG A 99 24.88 -12.82 -1.77
CA ARG A 99 24.43 -13.88 -2.71
C ARG A 99 24.93 -13.64 -4.15
N ARG A 100 25.76 -12.62 -4.38
CA ARG A 100 26.24 -12.18 -5.70
C ARG A 100 25.11 -11.83 -6.67
N LEU A 101 23.95 -11.43 -6.14
CA LEU A 101 22.88 -10.88 -6.95
C LEU A 101 23.09 -9.38 -7.08
N GLU A 102 22.85 -8.87 -8.28
CA GLU A 102 22.78 -7.43 -8.52
C GLU A 102 21.50 -6.90 -7.86
N VAL A 103 21.59 -5.75 -7.19
CA VAL A 103 20.45 -5.09 -6.55
C VAL A 103 20.27 -3.74 -7.20
N HIS A 104 19.14 -3.56 -7.87
CA HIS A 104 18.76 -2.29 -8.45
C HIS A 104 17.81 -1.56 -7.50
N LEU A 105 18.32 -0.48 -6.91
CA LEU A 105 17.56 0.39 -6.03
C LEU A 105 16.99 1.52 -6.87
N ILE A 106 15.67 1.56 -6.94
CA ILE A 106 14.98 2.67 -7.54
C ILE A 106 15.02 3.83 -6.53
N GLU A 107 15.54 4.98 -6.96
CA GLU A 107 15.58 6.19 -6.15
C GLU A 107 14.37 7.08 -6.45
N ALA A 108 13.87 7.77 -5.43
CA ALA A 108 12.80 8.76 -5.58
C ALA A 108 13.12 10.01 -4.77
N ALA A 109 12.92 11.19 -5.38
CA ALA A 109 13.18 12.48 -4.75
C ALA A 109 12.25 12.78 -3.56
N ALA A 110 11.06 12.17 -3.54
CA ALA A 110 10.11 12.23 -2.44
C ALA A 110 9.47 10.86 -2.24
N MET A 111 9.06 10.58 -1.01
CA MET A 111 8.36 9.33 -0.66
C MET A 111 6.96 9.36 -1.30
N PRO A 112 6.66 8.49 -2.28
CA PRO A 112 5.33 8.44 -2.87
C PRO A 112 4.32 7.85 -1.88
N GLY A 113 3.05 8.22 -2.06
CA GLY A 113 1.93 7.66 -1.33
C GLY A 113 0.97 6.93 -2.27
N THR A 114 0.36 5.85 -1.80
CA THR A 114 -0.78 5.26 -2.50
C THR A 114 -1.98 6.21 -2.46
N PRO A 115 -2.87 6.18 -3.47
CA PRO A 115 -4.02 7.08 -3.50
C PRO A 115 -4.97 6.83 -2.32
N ALA A 116 -5.74 7.86 -1.96
CA ALA A 116 -6.73 7.78 -0.89
C ALA A 116 -7.88 6.84 -1.31
N ARG A 117 -7.80 5.58 -0.85
CA ARG A 117 -8.78 4.48 -1.03
C ARG A 117 -8.55 3.66 -2.32
N PRO A 118 -8.20 2.36 -2.18
CA PRO A 118 -8.33 1.44 -3.30
C PRO A 118 -9.82 1.24 -3.57
N THR A 119 -10.30 1.67 -4.75
CA THR A 119 -11.62 1.28 -5.24
C THR A 119 -11.69 -0.24 -5.24
N ARG A 120 -12.75 -0.80 -4.65
CA ARG A 120 -13.04 -2.23 -4.74
C ARG A 120 -13.07 -2.59 -6.22
N VAL A 121 -12.09 -3.34 -6.70
CA VAL A 121 -12.13 -3.88 -8.07
C VAL A 121 -13.35 -4.81 -8.09
N PRO A 122 -14.40 -4.51 -8.88
CA PRO A 122 -15.53 -5.41 -8.98
C PRO A 122 -15.03 -6.79 -9.45
N PRO A 123 -15.59 -7.89 -8.92
CA PRO A 123 -15.22 -9.22 -9.40
C PRO A 123 -15.40 -9.28 -10.92
N PRO A 124 -14.54 -10.01 -11.66
CA PRO A 124 -14.71 -10.15 -13.10
C PRO A 124 -16.12 -10.68 -13.37
N THR A 125 -16.91 -9.91 -14.11
CA THR A 125 -18.27 -10.25 -14.51
C THR A 125 -18.20 -11.42 -15.48
N GLY A 126 -18.11 -12.65 -14.98
CA GLY A 126 -17.99 -13.82 -15.87
C GLY A 126 -17.48 -15.12 -15.28
N ALA A 127 -17.63 -15.39 -13.97
CA ALA A 127 -17.47 -16.76 -13.49
C ALA A 127 -18.80 -17.52 -13.65
N PRO A 128 -18.92 -18.48 -14.59
CA PRO A 128 -20.08 -19.36 -14.63
C PRO A 128 -20.16 -20.19 -13.35
N ARG A 129 -21.38 -20.34 -12.82
CA ARG A 129 -21.70 -21.22 -11.69
C ARG A 129 -21.67 -22.68 -12.10
#